data_AF-A0A2D9DAG9-F1
#
_entry.id   AF-A0A2D9DAG9-F1
#
_cell.length_a   1.000
_cell.length_b   1.000
_cell.length_c   1.000
_cell.angle_alpha   90.00
_cell.angle_beta   90.00
_cell.angle_gamma   90.00
#
_symmetry.space_group_name_H-M   'P 1'
#
loop_
_entity.id
_entity.type
_entity.pdbx_description
1 polymer ?
#
loop_
_entity_poly.entity_id
_entity_poly.type
_entity_poly.pdbx_seq_one_letter_code
_entity_poly.pdbx_strand_id
1 'polypeptide(L)'
;AGLDGDNNITFFNYSIVILNVFLTAVIMNLNTIVLRRLSLSKEIRLIVFSFLTSLILGLSLVYIIHNFGMQIIQFIFQRGAFSFEDTVNTFAYAKDLSISFIFIFIASALFQPFFSIDQKIIRHESRTMASILVASTFLLFIIFQFVPSTARDNSLVMIFTLSIISMFLSIYSVFRYFRIKSSV
;
A
#
# COMPACT_ATOMS: atom_id res chain seq x y z
N ALA A 1 -20.48 -14.49 9.75
CA ALA A 1 -21.01 -13.97 8.48
C ALA A 1 -21.33 -12.49 8.69
N GLY A 2 -21.10 -11.63 7.68
CA GLY A 2 -21.52 -10.23 7.72
C GLY A 2 -23.04 -10.09 7.79
N LEU A 3 -23.54 -8.86 7.98
CA LEU A 3 -24.98 -8.56 8.07
C LEU A 3 -25.78 -9.05 6.85
N ASP A 4 -25.12 -9.22 5.70
CA ASP A 4 -25.72 -9.68 4.44
C ASP A 4 -25.57 -11.19 4.18
N GLY A 5 -25.01 -11.96 5.13
CA GLY A 5 -24.74 -13.40 4.95
C GLY A 5 -23.53 -13.72 4.06
N ASP A 6 -22.95 -12.70 3.44
CA ASP A 6 -21.78 -12.80 2.56
C ASP A 6 -20.45 -12.84 3.35
N ASN A 7 -19.49 -13.61 2.83
CA ASN A 7 -18.15 -13.81 3.39
C ASN A 7 -17.09 -12.88 2.78
N ASN A 8 -17.50 -11.92 1.94
CA ASN A 8 -16.65 -10.90 1.34
C ASN A 8 -15.65 -10.24 2.31
N ILE A 9 -16.09 -9.92 3.54
CA ILE A 9 -15.22 -9.34 4.57
C ILE A 9 -14.08 -10.29 4.95
N THR A 10 -14.37 -11.58 5.08
CA THR A 10 -13.38 -12.62 5.40
C THR A 10 -12.35 -12.75 4.29
N PHE A 11 -12.82 -12.81 3.04
CA PHE A 11 -11.94 -12.94 1.87
C PHE A 11 -11.02 -11.72 1.76
N PHE A 12 -11.56 -10.51 1.85
CA PHE A 12 -10.77 -9.28 1.88
C PHE A 12 -9.71 -9.30 2.99
N ASN A 13 -10.10 -9.65 4.21
CA ASN A 13 -9.17 -9.68 5.35
C ASN A 13 -8.03 -10.67 5.13
N TYR A 14 -8.32 -11.89 4.66
CA TYR A 14 -7.30 -12.90 4.42
C TYR A 14 -6.34 -12.50 3.30
N SER A 15 -6.86 -11.90 2.22
CA SER A 15 -6.05 -11.35 1.14
C SER A 15 -5.12 -10.24 1.64
N ILE A 16 -5.65 -9.27 2.40
CA ILE A 16 -4.86 -8.16 2.93
C ILE A 16 -3.78 -8.64 3.90
N VAL A 17 -4.06 -9.63 4.74
CA VAL A 17 -3.06 -10.21 5.64
C VAL A 17 -1.86 -10.74 4.86
N ILE A 18 -2.08 -11.55 3.82
CA ILE A 18 -0.98 -12.09 2.99
C ILE A 18 -0.18 -10.95 2.35
N LEU A 19 -0.85 -9.98 1.72
CA LEU A 19 -0.18 -8.88 1.04
C LEU A 19 0.62 -8.00 2.02
N ASN A 20 0.09 -7.78 3.23
CA ASN A 20 0.77 -7.01 4.28
C ASN A 20 1.97 -7.74 4.89
N VAL A 21 1.97 -9.07 4.92
CA VAL A 21 3.17 -9.85 5.30
C VAL A 21 4.31 -9.51 4.34
N PHE A 22 4.07 -9.47 3.03
CA PHE A 22 5.09 -9.06 2.05
C PHE A 22 5.52 -7.60 2.23
N LEU A 23 4.55 -6.68 2.39
CA LEU A 23 4.83 -5.27 2.67
C LEU A 23 5.78 -5.13 3.88
N THR A 24 5.47 -5.81 4.97
CA THR A 24 6.19 -5.64 6.23
C THR A 24 7.52 -6.38 6.21
N ALA A 25 7.53 -7.66 5.84
CA ALA A 25 8.71 -8.50 5.90
C ALA A 25 9.77 -8.10 4.86
N VAL A 26 9.36 -7.66 3.68
CA VAL A 26 10.29 -7.34 2.59
C VAL A 26 10.46 -5.83 2.44
N ILE A 27 9.37 -5.12 2.15
CA ILE A 27 9.46 -3.70 1.74
C ILE A 27 9.89 -2.82 2.90
N MET A 28 9.25 -2.91 4.06
CA MET A 28 9.59 -2.08 5.23
C MET A 28 11.02 -2.34 5.75
N ASN A 29 11.52 -3.56 5.64
CA ASN A 29 12.91 -3.88 5.98
C ASN A 29 13.90 -3.28 4.97
N LEU A 30 13.65 -3.42 3.66
CA LEU A 30 14.49 -2.82 2.62
C LEU A 30 14.50 -1.30 2.71
N ASN A 31 13.33 -0.71 2.94
CA ASN A 31 13.13 0.70 3.24
C ASN A 31 14.03 1.16 4.39
N THR A 32 14.06 0.42 5.50
CA THR A 32 14.96 0.75 6.63
C THR A 32 16.44 0.76 6.22
N ILE A 33 16.88 -0.20 5.40
CA ILE A 33 18.26 -0.27 4.89
C ILE A 33 18.57 0.93 3.98
N VAL A 34 17.63 1.26 3.10
CA VAL A 34 17.70 2.40 2.17
C VAL A 34 17.78 3.72 2.94
N LEU A 35 16.92 3.93 3.94
CA LEU A 35 16.92 5.11 4.79
C LEU A 35 18.26 5.28 5.51
N ARG A 36 18.82 4.19 6.04
CA ARG A 36 20.16 4.22 6.66
C ARG A 36 21.21 4.72 5.68
N ARG A 37 21.21 4.25 4.43
CA ARG A 37 22.16 4.72 3.40
C ARG A 37 21.90 6.17 2.98
N LEU A 38 20.64 6.57 2.84
CA LEU A 38 20.25 7.95 2.53
C LEU A 38 20.72 8.93 3.59
N SER A 39 20.65 8.56 4.87
CA SER A 39 21.14 9.40 5.97
C SER A 39 22.65 9.67 5.90
N LEU A 40 23.42 8.75 5.27
CA LEU A 40 24.87 8.81 5.17
C LEU A 40 25.35 9.55 3.92
N SER A 41 24.83 9.25 2.73
CA SER A 41 25.32 9.87 1.48
C SER A 41 24.42 10.98 0.93
N LYS A 42 23.14 11.04 1.33
CA LYS A 42 22.14 12.04 0.89
C LYS A 42 22.06 12.24 -0.63
N GLU A 43 22.36 11.21 -1.42
CA GLU A 43 22.41 11.29 -2.89
C GLU A 43 21.05 11.05 -3.54
N ILE A 44 20.72 11.83 -4.59
CA ILE A 44 19.53 11.63 -5.45
C ILE A 44 19.48 10.20 -6.00
N ARG A 45 20.65 9.64 -6.33
CA ARG A 45 20.79 8.29 -6.87
C ARG A 45 20.15 7.22 -5.98
N LEU A 46 20.21 7.40 -4.65
CA LEU A 46 19.58 6.48 -3.72
C LEU A 46 18.05 6.56 -3.75
N ILE A 47 17.46 7.75 -3.93
CA ILE A 47 16.00 7.88 -4.03
C ILE A 47 15.49 7.20 -5.31
N VAL A 48 16.18 7.41 -6.44
CA VAL A 48 15.85 6.72 -7.70
C VAL A 48 16.00 5.21 -7.55
N PHE A 49 17.07 4.73 -6.91
CA PHE A 49 17.26 3.31 -6.62
C PHE A 49 16.12 2.74 -5.75
N SER A 50 15.65 3.52 -4.77
CA SER A 50 14.53 3.13 -3.88
C SER A 50 13.23 2.98 -4.65
N PHE A 51 12.93 3.95 -5.53
CA PHE A 51 11.78 3.90 -6.44
C PHE A 51 11.84 2.63 -7.31
N LEU A 52 12.95 2.40 -8.02
CA LEU A 52 13.10 1.25 -8.91
C LEU A 52 12.98 -0.08 -8.15
N THR A 53 13.62 -0.17 -6.98
CA THR A 53 13.54 -1.37 -6.14
C THR A 53 12.10 -1.63 -5.69
N SER A 54 11.39 -0.61 -5.22
CA SER A 54 9.98 -0.74 -4.80
C SER A 54 9.06 -1.15 -5.95
N LEU A 55 9.29 -0.62 -7.16
CA LEU A 55 8.53 -0.97 -8.36
C LEU A 55 8.78 -2.42 -8.77
N ILE A 56 10.05 -2.85 -8.84
CA ILE A 56 10.42 -4.24 -9.18
C ILE A 56 9.79 -5.21 -8.17
N LEU A 57 9.84 -4.89 -6.88
CA LEU A 57 9.26 -5.75 -5.84
C LEU A 57 7.73 -5.76 -5.90
N GLY A 58 7.09 -4.63 -6.21
CA GLY A 58 5.64 -4.56 -6.42
C GLY A 58 5.20 -5.41 -7.61
N LEU A 59 5.89 -5.30 -8.74
CA LEU A 59 5.62 -6.14 -9.92
C LEU A 59 5.89 -7.63 -9.64
N SER A 60 6.95 -7.93 -8.88
CA SER A 60 7.26 -9.30 -8.44
C SER A 60 6.17 -9.86 -7.54
N LEU A 61 5.61 -9.05 -6.63
CA LEU A 61 4.48 -9.46 -5.79
C LEU A 61 3.26 -9.79 -6.65
N VAL A 62 2.88 -8.91 -7.59
CA VAL A 62 1.75 -9.17 -8.51
C VAL A 62 1.99 -10.45 -9.28
N TYR A 63 3.21 -10.67 -9.79
CA TYR A 63 3.57 -11.90 -10.49
C TYR A 63 3.44 -13.15 -9.60
N ILE A 64 3.95 -13.10 -8.36
CA ILE A 64 3.87 -14.22 -7.41
C ILE A 64 2.42 -14.53 -7.07
N ILE A 65 1.61 -13.51 -6.74
CA ILE A 65 0.19 -13.70 -6.44
C ILE A 65 -0.51 -14.28 -7.66
N HIS A 66 -0.29 -13.76 -8.87
CA HIS A 66 -0.95 -14.26 -10.08
C HIS A 66 -0.69 -15.75 -10.34
N ASN A 67 0.55 -16.21 -10.19
CA ASN A 67 0.96 -17.56 -10.56
C ASN A 67 0.85 -18.58 -9.42
N PHE A 68 1.07 -18.16 -8.18
CA PHE A 68 1.17 -19.05 -7.01
C PHE A 68 0.13 -18.73 -5.92
N GLY A 69 -0.66 -17.67 -6.08
CA GLY A 69 -1.59 -17.19 -5.05
C GLY A 69 -2.63 -18.23 -4.63
N MET A 70 -3.16 -19.01 -5.57
CA MET A 70 -4.09 -20.10 -5.27
C MET A 70 -3.47 -21.13 -4.32
N GLN A 71 -2.27 -21.63 -4.64
CA GLN A 71 -1.57 -22.63 -3.84
C GLN A 71 -1.18 -22.07 -2.46
N ILE A 72 -0.74 -20.81 -2.40
CA ILE A 72 -0.39 -20.12 -1.15
C ILE A 72 -1.63 -20.02 -0.24
N ILE A 73 -2.76 -19.52 -0.76
CA ILE A 73 -3.99 -19.32 0.01
C ILE A 73 -4.56 -20.66 0.45
N GLN A 74 -4.57 -21.65 -0.45
CA GLN A 74 -5.01 -23.01 -0.14
C GLN A 74 -4.18 -23.59 1.02
N PHE A 75 -2.86 -23.49 0.95
CA PHE A 75 -1.96 -24.04 1.97
C PHE A 75 -2.16 -23.39 3.35
N ILE A 76 -2.36 -22.07 3.38
CA ILE A 76 -2.49 -21.29 4.61
C ILE A 76 -3.89 -21.44 5.22
N PHE A 77 -4.95 -21.28 4.42
CA PHE A 77 -6.31 -21.05 4.92
C PHE A 77 -7.30 -22.20 4.69
N GLN A 78 -7.10 -23.08 3.69
CA GLN A 78 -8.09 -24.10 3.35
C GLN A 78 -8.11 -25.26 4.35
N ARG A 79 -8.89 -25.11 5.42
CA ARG A 79 -9.06 -26.09 6.50
C ARG A 79 -10.43 -25.94 7.15
N GLY A 80 -11.00 -27.05 7.63
CA GLY A 80 -12.27 -27.05 8.36
C GLY A 80 -13.42 -26.47 7.52
N ALA A 81 -14.05 -25.41 8.01
CA ALA A 81 -15.18 -24.76 7.34
C ALA A 81 -14.79 -23.85 6.16
N PHE A 82 -13.48 -23.62 5.92
CA PHE A 82 -13.02 -22.82 4.80
C PHE A 82 -12.83 -23.72 3.57
N SER A 83 -13.77 -23.60 2.64
CA SER A 83 -13.89 -24.47 1.47
C SER A 83 -12.93 -24.09 0.34
N PHE A 84 -12.90 -24.91 -0.72
CA PHE A 84 -12.16 -24.56 -1.93
C PHE A 84 -12.73 -23.33 -2.64
N GLU A 85 -14.05 -23.12 -2.60
CA GLU A 85 -14.68 -21.93 -3.18
C GLU A 85 -14.24 -20.65 -2.46
N ASP A 86 -14.16 -20.70 -1.12
CA ASP A 86 -13.63 -19.60 -0.31
C ASP A 86 -12.17 -19.27 -0.66
N THR A 87 -11.34 -20.29 -0.95
CA THR A 87 -9.97 -20.13 -1.45
C THR A 87 -9.95 -19.38 -2.78
N VAL A 88 -10.80 -19.78 -3.74
CA VAL A 88 -10.89 -19.13 -5.06
C VAL A 88 -11.29 -17.65 -4.91
N ASN A 89 -12.28 -17.35 -4.07
CA ASN A 89 -12.73 -15.99 -3.83
C ASN A 89 -11.65 -15.13 -3.15
N THR A 90 -10.96 -15.69 -2.15
CA THR A 90 -9.85 -15.01 -1.47
C THR A 90 -8.67 -14.78 -2.42
N PHE A 91 -8.40 -15.71 -3.33
CA PHE A 91 -7.41 -15.53 -4.37
C PHE A 91 -7.78 -14.41 -5.34
N ALA A 92 -9.03 -14.37 -5.80
CA ALA A 92 -9.51 -13.30 -6.67
C ALA A 92 -9.34 -11.92 -6.01
N TYR A 93 -9.69 -11.79 -4.72
CA TYR A 93 -9.42 -10.57 -3.95
C TYR A 93 -7.93 -10.25 -3.87
N ALA A 94 -7.07 -11.22 -3.51
CA ALA A 94 -5.63 -11.00 -3.38
C ALA A 94 -5.01 -10.54 -4.70
N LYS A 95 -5.45 -11.13 -5.81
CA LYS A 95 -5.02 -10.77 -7.15
C LYS A 95 -5.40 -9.32 -7.49
N ASP A 96 -6.66 -8.93 -7.27
CA ASP A 96 -7.12 -7.57 -7.59
C ASP A 96 -6.46 -6.51 -6.69
N LEU A 97 -6.29 -6.81 -5.40
CA LEU A 97 -5.64 -5.94 -4.43
C LEU A 97 -4.13 -5.78 -4.68
N SER A 98 -3.46 -6.81 -5.22
CA SER A 98 -2.01 -6.82 -5.38
C SER A 98 -1.48 -5.67 -6.24
N ILE A 99 -2.27 -5.16 -7.18
CA ILE A 99 -1.89 -4.02 -8.03
C ILE A 99 -1.79 -2.74 -7.19
N SER A 100 -2.73 -2.50 -6.27
CA SER A 100 -2.67 -1.34 -5.36
C SER A 100 -1.42 -1.36 -4.48
N PHE A 101 -0.90 -2.55 -4.17
CA PHE A 101 0.33 -2.71 -3.41
C PHE A 101 1.57 -2.19 -4.14
N ILE A 102 1.58 -2.13 -5.48
CA ILE A 102 2.64 -1.46 -6.24
C ILE A 102 2.73 0.01 -5.82
N PHE A 103 1.60 0.71 -5.80
CA PHE A 103 1.54 2.12 -5.40
C PHE A 103 1.87 2.32 -3.93
N ILE A 104 1.41 1.42 -3.05
CA ILE A 104 1.76 1.44 -1.62
C ILE A 104 3.27 1.27 -1.43
N PHE A 105 3.91 0.36 -2.18
CA PHE A 105 5.35 0.11 -2.05
C PHE A 105 6.16 1.32 -2.48
N ILE A 106 5.80 1.92 -3.62
CA ILE A 106 6.41 3.16 -4.10
C ILE A 106 6.21 4.29 -3.08
N ALA A 107 4.98 4.48 -2.59
CA ALA A 107 4.69 5.52 -1.61
C ALA A 107 5.53 5.35 -0.34
N SER A 108 5.58 4.13 0.20
CA SER A 108 6.38 3.79 1.37
C SER A 108 7.88 4.05 1.17
N ALA A 109 8.41 3.71 -0.01
CA ALA A 109 9.80 3.99 -0.38
C ALA A 109 10.11 5.50 -0.44
N LEU A 110 9.24 6.27 -1.10
CA LEU A 110 9.46 7.68 -1.39
C LEU A 110 9.17 8.62 -0.23
N PHE A 111 8.36 8.22 0.75
CA PHE A 111 8.13 9.03 1.96
C PHE A 111 9.32 9.05 2.93
N GLN A 112 10.18 8.02 2.92
CA GLN A 112 11.27 7.89 3.88
C GLN A 112 12.27 9.06 3.92
N PRO A 113 12.80 9.55 2.78
CA PRO A 113 13.71 10.70 2.81
C PRO A 113 13.06 11.90 3.47
N PHE A 114 11.80 12.17 3.15
CA PHE A 114 11.06 13.30 3.73
C PHE A 114 10.92 13.16 5.25
N PHE A 115 10.56 11.97 5.75
CA PHE A 115 10.44 11.72 7.19
C PHE A 115 11.77 11.66 7.95
N SER A 116 12.91 11.64 7.24
CA SER A 116 14.23 11.75 7.85
C SER A 116 14.62 13.18 8.27
N ILE A 117 13.88 14.19 7.78
CA ILE A 117 14.10 15.61 8.14
C ILE A 117 13.55 15.87 9.55
N ASP A 118 14.13 16.84 10.27
CA ASP A 118 13.60 17.32 11.55
C ASP A 118 12.11 17.67 11.43
N GLN A 119 11.32 17.05 12.30
CA GLN A 119 9.87 17.23 12.41
C GLN A 119 9.47 18.70 12.55
N LYS A 120 10.27 19.55 13.20
CA LYS A 120 9.98 20.99 13.33
C LYS A 120 9.91 21.69 11.98
N ILE A 121 10.70 21.24 11.01
CA ILE A 121 10.77 21.83 9.66
C ILE A 121 9.59 21.35 8.80
N ILE A 122 9.27 20.05 8.87
CA ILE A 122 8.29 19.43 7.98
C ILE A 122 6.86 19.38 8.53
N ARG A 123 6.63 19.79 9.79
CA ARG A 123 5.34 19.65 10.50
C ARG A 123 4.14 20.17 9.70
N HIS A 124 4.29 21.34 9.07
CA HIS A 124 3.20 21.95 8.31
C HIS A 124 2.86 21.10 7.08
N GLU A 125 3.86 20.76 6.28
CA GLU A 125 3.71 19.95 5.06
C GLU A 125 3.16 18.55 5.38
N SER A 126 3.69 17.91 6.43
CA SER A 126 3.21 16.60 6.90
C SER A 126 1.73 16.64 7.31
N ARG A 127 1.30 17.69 8.01
CA ARG A 127 -0.11 17.87 8.38
C ARG A 127 -1.00 18.07 7.16
N THR A 128 -0.56 18.86 6.18
CA THR A 128 -1.30 19.05 4.93
C THR A 128 -1.46 17.72 4.20
N MET A 129 -0.38 16.95 4.01
CA MET A 129 -0.45 15.64 3.36
C MET A 129 -1.36 14.66 4.11
N ALA A 130 -1.29 14.61 5.45
CA ALA A 130 -2.18 13.79 6.26
C ALA A 130 -3.65 14.22 6.12
N SER A 131 -3.93 15.53 6.10
CA SER A 131 -5.28 16.06 5.93
C SER A 131 -5.88 15.69 4.58
N ILE A 132 -5.07 15.65 3.51
CA ILE A 132 -5.51 15.20 2.18
C ILE A 132 -5.94 13.74 2.25
N LEU A 133 -5.13 12.84 2.84
CA LEU A 133 -5.51 11.42 2.97
C LEU A 133 -6.77 11.22 3.80
N VAL A 134 -6.91 11.94 4.92
CA VAL A 134 -8.09 11.87 5.78
C VAL A 134 -9.32 12.40 5.05
N ALA A 135 -9.22 13.56 4.40
CA ALA A 135 -10.31 14.14 3.63
C ALA A 135 -10.74 13.24 2.47
N SER A 136 -9.80 12.63 1.74
CA SER A 136 -10.10 11.66 0.69
C SER A 136 -10.80 10.42 1.23
N THR A 137 -10.39 9.93 2.41
CA THR A 137 -11.05 8.80 3.08
C THR A 137 -12.50 9.13 3.42
N PHE A 138 -12.76 10.29 4.04
CA PHE A 138 -14.12 10.74 4.35
C PHE A 138 -14.96 10.97 3.09
N LEU A 139 -14.38 11.54 2.05
CA LEU A 139 -15.06 11.76 0.77
C LEU A 139 -15.51 10.44 0.14
N LEU A 140 -14.66 9.40 0.17
CA LEU A 140 -15.03 8.08 -0.33
C LEU A 140 -16.19 7.47 0.47
N PHE A 141 -16.18 7.58 1.80
CA PHE A 141 -17.31 7.14 2.63
C PHE A 141 -18.62 7.85 2.26
N ILE A 142 -18.56 9.16 2.04
CA ILE A 142 -19.72 9.94 1.59
C ILE A 142 -20.19 9.41 0.23
N ILE A 143 -19.30 9.22 -0.74
CA ILE A 143 -19.63 8.71 -2.08
C ILE A 143 -20.31 7.33 -1.99
N PHE A 144 -19.75 6.41 -1.20
CA PHE A 144 -20.30 5.06 -1.04
C PHE A 144 -21.70 5.04 -0.42
N GLN A 145 -22.08 6.08 0.34
CA GLN A 145 -23.43 6.21 0.87
C GLN A 145 -24.47 6.54 -0.21
N PHE A 146 -24.06 7.21 -1.29
CA PHE A 146 -24.96 7.67 -2.35
C PHE A 146 -24.91 6.82 -3.62
N VAL A 147 -23.85 6.01 -3.80
CA VAL A 147 -23.66 5.15 -4.97
C VAL A 147 -23.86 3.69 -4.54
N PRO A 148 -24.98 3.04 -4.95
CA PRO A 148 -25.19 1.62 -4.66
C PRO A 148 -24.07 0.79 -5.30
N SER A 149 -23.31 0.09 -4.48
CA SER A 149 -22.22 -0.78 -4.93
C SER A 149 -22.00 -1.90 -3.93
N THR A 150 -21.31 -2.97 -4.36
CA THR A 150 -21.03 -4.10 -3.49
C THR A 150 -19.95 -3.75 -2.47
N ALA A 151 -19.92 -4.45 -1.33
CA ALA A 151 -18.86 -4.27 -0.32
C ALA A 151 -17.47 -4.52 -0.93
N ARG A 152 -17.38 -5.50 -1.84
CA ARG A 152 -16.19 -5.81 -2.63
C ARG A 152 -15.70 -4.59 -3.40
N ASP A 153 -16.55 -4.03 -4.25
CA ASP A 153 -16.17 -2.95 -5.15
C ASP A 153 -15.79 -1.69 -4.35
N ASN A 154 -16.54 -1.36 -3.31
CA ASN A 154 -16.20 -0.25 -2.40
C ASN A 154 -14.82 -0.44 -1.75
N SER A 155 -14.49 -1.66 -1.30
CA SER A 155 -13.16 -1.97 -0.72
C SER A 155 -12.02 -1.82 -1.74
N LEU A 156 -12.25 -2.27 -2.99
CA LEU A 156 -11.29 -2.14 -4.08
C LEU A 156 -11.08 -0.68 -4.47
N VAL A 157 -12.17 0.08 -4.66
CA VAL A 157 -12.11 1.52 -4.96
C VAL A 157 -11.35 2.24 -3.85
N MET A 158 -11.65 1.94 -2.58
CA MET A 158 -11.01 2.60 -1.45
C MET A 158 -9.48 2.41 -1.46
N ILE A 159 -8.99 1.16 -1.57
CA ILE A 159 -7.56 0.91 -1.53
C ILE A 159 -6.83 1.43 -2.77
N PHE A 160 -7.43 1.32 -3.97
CA PHE A 160 -6.85 1.86 -5.19
C PHE A 160 -6.74 3.38 -5.12
N THR A 161 -7.83 4.08 -4.79
CA THR A 161 -7.82 5.54 -4.70
C THR A 161 -6.82 6.03 -3.65
N LEU A 162 -6.83 5.47 -2.45
CA LEU A 162 -5.91 5.89 -1.39
C LEU A 162 -4.45 5.56 -1.69
N SER A 163 -4.17 4.42 -2.35
CA SER A 163 -2.80 4.07 -2.75
C SER A 163 -2.24 5.00 -3.83
N ILE A 164 -3.06 5.39 -4.81
CA ILE A 164 -2.68 6.35 -5.86
C ILE A 164 -2.44 7.74 -5.25
N ILE A 165 -3.34 8.21 -4.39
CA ILE A 165 -3.16 9.48 -3.67
C ILE A 165 -1.87 9.45 -2.85
N SER A 166 -1.63 8.36 -2.12
CA SER A 166 -0.39 8.18 -1.33
C SER A 166 0.86 8.23 -2.21
N MET A 167 0.84 7.62 -3.40
CA MET A 167 1.94 7.69 -4.35
C MET A 167 2.22 9.14 -4.78
N PHE A 168 1.19 9.91 -5.16
CA PHE A 168 1.38 11.31 -5.55
C PHE A 168 1.89 12.19 -4.39
N LEU A 169 1.37 12.00 -3.19
CA LEU A 169 1.85 12.68 -1.99
C LEU A 169 3.31 12.31 -1.68
N SER A 170 3.71 11.07 -1.91
CA SER A 170 5.11 10.64 -1.73
C SER A 170 6.05 11.31 -2.73
N ILE A 171 5.64 11.48 -3.99
CA ILE A 171 6.39 12.23 -5.01
C ILE A 171 6.54 13.69 -4.59
N TYR A 172 5.45 14.31 -4.12
CA TYR A 172 5.48 15.67 -3.57
C TYR A 172 6.46 15.78 -2.38
N SER A 173 6.47 14.78 -1.49
CA SER A 173 7.35 14.75 -0.33
C SER A 173 8.84 14.71 -0.73
N VAL A 174 9.18 14.01 -1.80
CA VAL A 174 10.54 13.98 -2.37
C VAL A 174 10.94 15.34 -2.93
N PHE A 175 10.04 16.01 -3.65
CA PHE A 175 10.28 17.38 -4.13
C PHE A 175 10.56 18.35 -2.97
N ARG A 176 9.75 18.26 -1.90
CA ARG A 176 9.94 19.05 -0.68
C ARG A 176 11.26 18.75 0.02
N TYR A 177 11.65 17.48 0.10
CA TYR A 177 12.92 17.06 0.67
C TYR A 177 14.11 17.76 -0.02
N PHE A 178 14.12 17.80 -1.35
CA PHE A 178 15.19 18.49 -2.09
C PHE A 178 15.18 20.00 -1.92
N ARG A 179 14.00 20.63 -1.91
CA ARG A 179 13.89 22.08 -1.72
C ARG A 179 14.42 22.52 -0.35
N ILE A 180 14.12 21.76 0.71
CA ILE A 180 14.62 22.04 2.06
C ILE A 180 16.14 21.85 2.10
N LYS A 181 16.65 20.77 1.50
CA LYS A 181 18.10 20.51 1.44
C LYS A 181 18.86 21.60 0.67
N SER A 182 18.29 22.20 -0.37
CA SER A 182 18.95 23.28 -1.13
C SER A 182 18.97 24.63 -0.40
N SER A 183 18.14 24.81 0.64
CA SER A 183 18.02 26.08 1.39
C SER A 183 18.87 26.13 2.67
N VAL A 184 19.52 25.01 3.02
CA VAL A 184 20.42 24.86 4.19
C VAL A 184 21.84 24.63 3.68
#